data_AF-A0A2H3CHK6-F1
#
_entry.id   AF-A0A2H3CHK6-F1
#
_cell.length_a   1.000
_cell.length_b   1.000
_cell.length_c   1.000
_cell.angle_alpha   90.00
_cell.angle_beta   90.00
_cell.angle_gamma   90.00
#
_symmetry.space_group_name_H-M   'P 1'
#
loop_
_entity.id
_entity.type
_entity.pdbx_description
1 polymer ?
#
loop_
_entity_poly.entity_id
_entity_poly.type
_entity_poly.pdbx_seq_one_letter_code
_entity_poly.pdbx_strand_id
1 'polypeptide(L)'
;WRKCYDAISEFDSKIISSWTEEMNTILIFAGLYSAVVTAFLIESYQWLSEDPIEALLTRISSQLDPASNASSINAPFTPSSSNVVINVAWFSSLILALTAVLMAILVKQWLVQYSWTNGRFVPPPRLAVGLRQLHFTSLNSPFIEGSMAYAPLLLIIALFLFFAGLAILLWNLNSVVAGITTALIGFTTIYFLATTIAPSFDPNSMCRSIQAW
;
A
#
# COMPACT_ATOMS: atom_id res chain seq x y z
N TRP A 1 2.49 44.45 -7.11
CA TRP A 1 2.38 43.89 -5.74
C TRP A 1 1.07 43.13 -5.52
N ARG A 2 -0.13 43.75 -5.55
CA ARG A 2 -1.42 43.02 -5.39
C ARG A 2 -1.65 41.93 -6.44
N LYS A 3 -1.57 42.27 -7.74
CA LYS A 3 -1.67 41.29 -8.84
C LYS A 3 -0.68 40.12 -8.73
N CYS A 4 0.51 40.36 -8.16
CA CYS A 4 1.51 39.31 -7.95
C CYS A 4 1.10 38.40 -6.79
N TYR A 5 0.63 38.98 -5.67
CA TYR A 5 0.10 38.21 -4.54
C TYR A 5 -1.10 37.34 -4.94
N ASP A 6 -2.03 37.88 -5.72
CA ASP A 6 -3.22 37.16 -6.18
C ASP A 6 -2.82 35.96 -7.06
N ALA A 7 -1.95 36.18 -8.06
CA ALA A 7 -1.45 35.12 -8.94
C ALA A 7 -0.72 33.99 -8.17
N ILE A 8 0.11 34.35 -7.18
CA ILE A 8 0.79 33.34 -6.36
C ILE A 8 -0.23 32.61 -5.48
N SER A 9 -1.22 33.29 -4.89
CA SER A 9 -2.25 32.63 -4.05
C SER A 9 -3.11 31.62 -4.82
N GLU A 10 -3.43 31.93 -6.07
CA GLU A 10 -4.14 31.04 -6.98
C GLU A 10 -3.30 29.79 -7.31
N PHE A 11 -2.00 29.98 -7.53
CA PHE A 11 -1.05 28.88 -7.76
C PHE A 11 -0.96 27.92 -6.56
N ASP A 12 -0.78 28.42 -5.34
CA ASP A 12 -0.74 27.56 -4.14
C ASP A 12 -2.06 26.81 -3.94
N SER A 13 -3.19 27.47 -4.13
CA SER A 13 -4.51 26.84 -4.01
C SER A 13 -4.66 25.68 -5.02
N LYS A 14 -4.15 25.86 -6.24
CA LYS A 14 -4.15 24.83 -7.27
C LYS A 14 -3.25 23.65 -6.92
N ILE A 15 -2.05 23.89 -6.38
CA ILE A 15 -1.16 22.80 -5.93
C ILE A 15 -1.78 22.02 -4.78
N ILE A 16 -2.26 22.71 -3.75
CA ILE A 16 -2.85 22.08 -2.56
C ILE A 16 -4.05 21.23 -2.93
N SER A 17 -4.92 21.74 -3.81
CA SER A 17 -6.09 20.99 -4.29
C SER A 17 -5.67 19.75 -5.07
N SER A 18 -4.70 19.86 -5.98
CA SER A 18 -4.15 18.71 -6.72
C SER A 18 -3.57 17.64 -5.80
N TRP A 19 -2.71 18.00 -4.85
CA TRP A 19 -2.13 17.02 -3.91
C TRP A 19 -3.18 16.41 -2.98
N THR A 20 -4.18 17.20 -2.56
CA THR A 20 -5.29 16.68 -1.77
C THR A 20 -6.10 15.63 -2.54
N GLU A 21 -6.35 15.86 -3.83
CA GLU A 21 -7.04 14.91 -4.72
C GLU A 21 -6.22 13.63 -4.94
N GLU A 22 -4.92 13.75 -5.13
CA GLU A 22 -4.00 12.61 -5.24
C GLU A 22 -4.02 11.75 -3.96
N MET A 23 -3.91 12.38 -2.79
CA MET A 23 -4.00 11.66 -1.51
C MET A 23 -5.37 10.99 -1.33
N ASN A 24 -6.47 11.66 -1.70
CA ASN A 24 -7.81 11.05 -1.65
C ASN A 24 -7.90 9.80 -2.53
N THR A 25 -7.33 9.85 -3.72
CA THR A 25 -7.28 8.69 -4.64
C THR A 25 -6.51 7.52 -4.02
N ILE A 26 -5.35 7.81 -3.40
CA ILE A 26 -4.55 6.82 -2.66
C ILE A 26 -5.37 6.19 -1.53
N LEU A 27 -6.08 6.99 -0.72
CA LEU A 27 -6.91 6.48 0.38
C LEU A 27 -8.02 5.55 -0.12
N ILE A 28 -8.72 5.93 -1.19
CA ILE A 28 -9.80 5.12 -1.76
C ILE A 28 -9.24 3.79 -2.28
N PHE A 29 -8.17 3.85 -3.06
CA PHE A 29 -7.54 2.64 -3.61
C PHE A 29 -7.03 1.72 -2.50
N ALA A 30 -6.34 2.26 -1.50
CA ALA A 30 -5.82 1.50 -0.36
C ALA A 30 -6.95 0.84 0.46
N GLY A 31 -8.08 1.53 0.64
CA GLY A 31 -9.25 0.98 1.33
C GLY A 31 -9.87 -0.20 0.58
N LEU A 32 -10.06 -0.06 -0.74
CA LEU A 32 -10.56 -1.14 -1.60
C LEU A 32 -9.59 -2.33 -1.62
N TYR A 33 -8.30 -2.05 -1.78
CA TYR A 33 -7.25 -3.06 -1.72
C TYR A 33 -7.25 -3.80 -0.38
N SER A 34 -7.30 -3.08 0.74
CA SER A 34 -7.32 -3.66 2.08
C SER A 34 -8.54 -4.55 2.29
N ALA A 35 -9.71 -4.18 1.77
CA ALA A 35 -10.92 -5.01 1.84
C ALA A 35 -10.73 -6.34 1.10
N VAL A 36 -10.16 -6.30 -0.12
CA VAL A 36 -9.86 -7.50 -0.90
C VAL A 36 -8.86 -8.39 -0.15
N VAL A 37 -7.72 -7.84 0.29
CA VAL A 37 -6.70 -8.60 1.02
C VAL A 37 -7.26 -9.20 2.31
N THR A 38 -8.09 -8.46 3.05
CA THR A 38 -8.70 -8.93 4.30
C THR A 38 -9.58 -10.16 4.08
N ALA A 39 -10.32 -10.23 2.97
CA ALA A 39 -11.13 -11.41 2.64
C ALA A 39 -10.26 -12.67 2.50
N PHE A 40 -9.12 -12.57 1.84
CA PHE A 40 -8.15 -13.67 1.74
C PHE A 40 -7.48 -13.98 3.07
N LEU A 41 -7.16 -12.95 3.85
CA LEU A 41 -6.49 -13.06 5.14
C LEU A 41 -7.32 -13.82 6.19
N ILE A 42 -8.64 -13.61 6.20
CA ILE A 42 -9.57 -14.30 7.11
C ILE A 42 -9.54 -15.81 6.86
N GLU A 43 -9.48 -16.23 5.59
CA GLU A 43 -9.37 -17.63 5.22
C GLU A 43 -7.98 -18.20 5.51
N SER A 44 -6.91 -17.49 5.12
CA SER A 44 -5.55 -18.03 5.28
C SER A 44 -5.07 -18.06 6.72
N TYR A 45 -5.61 -17.21 7.59
CA TYR A 45 -5.30 -17.22 9.02
C TYR A 45 -5.67 -18.56 9.66
N GLN A 46 -6.74 -19.20 9.19
CA GLN A 46 -7.18 -20.50 9.69
C GLN A 46 -6.14 -21.58 9.39
N TRP A 47 -5.39 -21.48 8.29
CA TRP A 47 -4.32 -22.43 7.94
C TRP A 47 -3.11 -22.40 8.87
N LEU A 48 -3.00 -21.38 9.73
CA LEU A 48 -1.96 -21.28 10.76
C LEU A 48 -2.42 -21.85 12.11
N SER A 49 -3.71 -22.17 12.24
CA SER A 49 -4.28 -22.80 13.43
C SER A 49 -4.57 -24.27 13.16
N GLU A 50 -4.48 -25.09 14.20
CA GLU A 50 -4.93 -26.47 14.14
C GLU A 50 -6.46 -26.50 14.07
N ASP A 51 -7.01 -27.29 13.14
CA ASP A 51 -8.45 -27.44 13.02
C ASP A 51 -8.99 -28.19 14.25
N PRO A 52 -9.95 -27.63 15.00
CA PRO A 52 -10.46 -28.25 16.22
C PRO A 52 -11.12 -29.61 15.96
N ILE A 53 -11.59 -29.84 14.74
CA ILE A 53 -12.16 -31.11 14.29
C ILE A 53 -11.05 -32.14 14.05
N GLU A 54 -9.93 -31.76 13.42
CA GLU A 54 -8.80 -32.66 13.21
C GLU A 54 -8.12 -33.05 14.53
N ALA A 55 -7.98 -32.09 15.45
CA ALA A 55 -7.50 -32.35 16.82
C ALA A 55 -8.43 -33.30 17.60
N LEU A 56 -9.75 -33.18 17.41
CA LEU A 56 -10.72 -34.08 18.03
C LEU A 56 -10.68 -35.48 17.40
N LEU A 57 -10.57 -35.57 16.08
CA LEU A 57 -10.50 -36.84 15.34
C LEU A 57 -9.21 -37.60 15.65
N THR A 58 -8.06 -36.94 15.72
CA THR A 58 -6.81 -37.54 16.19
C THR A 58 -6.96 -38.06 17.61
N ARG A 59 -7.60 -37.29 18.50
CA ARG A 59 -7.88 -37.73 19.87
C ARG A 59 -8.82 -38.95 19.92
N ILE A 60 -9.90 -38.95 19.16
CA ILE A 60 -10.85 -40.09 19.09
C ILE A 60 -10.16 -41.33 18.49
N SER A 61 -9.40 -41.18 17.41
CA SER A 61 -8.67 -42.29 16.78
C SER A 61 -7.68 -42.96 17.74
N SER A 62 -7.03 -42.17 18.60
CA SER A 62 -6.11 -42.68 19.63
C SER A 62 -6.83 -43.39 20.78
N GLN A 63 -8.09 -43.03 21.07
CA GLN A 63 -8.91 -43.73 22.06
C GLN A 63 -9.42 -45.07 21.54
N LEU A 64 -9.60 -45.20 20.22
CA LEU A 64 -10.06 -46.44 19.59
C LEU A 64 -8.92 -47.46 19.40
N ASP A 65 -7.67 -47.02 19.32
CA ASP A 65 -6.52 -47.92 19.16
C ASP A 65 -5.30 -47.51 20.03
N PRO A 66 -5.32 -47.88 21.33
CA PRO A 66 -4.30 -47.47 22.29
C PRO A 66 -2.92 -48.10 22.07
N ALA A 67 -2.80 -49.11 21.21
CA ALA A 67 -1.55 -49.83 20.94
C ALA A 67 -0.72 -49.21 19.80
N SER A 68 -1.31 -48.37 18.94
CA SER A 68 -0.65 -47.93 17.71
C SER A 68 0.05 -46.58 17.79
N ASN A 69 -0.24 -45.68 18.76
CA ASN A 69 0.18 -44.28 18.62
C ASN A 69 0.31 -43.47 19.93
N ALA A 70 1.13 -43.89 20.90
CA ALA A 70 1.47 -43.02 22.05
C ALA A 70 2.33 -41.79 21.67
N SER A 71 3.03 -41.84 20.54
CA SER A 71 3.95 -40.78 20.06
C SER A 71 3.30 -39.71 19.18
N SER A 72 2.11 -39.93 18.62
CA SER A 72 1.42 -38.94 17.78
C SER A 72 0.51 -38.00 18.58
N ILE A 73 0.27 -38.26 19.86
CA ILE A 73 -0.68 -37.52 20.73
C ILE A 73 -0.15 -36.13 21.11
N ASN A 74 1.18 -35.91 21.04
CA ASN A 74 1.83 -34.68 21.50
C ASN A 74 2.67 -33.97 20.43
N ALA A 75 2.57 -34.36 19.15
CA ALA A 75 3.27 -33.62 18.11
C ALA A 75 2.61 -32.23 17.99
N PRO A 76 3.33 -31.13 18.27
CA PRO A 76 2.76 -29.80 18.13
C PRO A 76 2.39 -29.56 16.67
N PHE A 77 1.22 -28.98 16.43
CA PHE A 77 0.81 -28.57 15.10
C PHE A 77 1.88 -27.68 14.46
N THR A 78 2.32 -28.05 13.27
CA THR A 78 3.27 -27.27 12.49
C THR A 78 2.65 -26.94 11.13
N PRO A 79 2.34 -25.66 10.86
CA PRO A 79 1.74 -25.29 9.59
C PRO A 79 2.73 -25.54 8.44
N SER A 80 2.21 -25.92 7.28
CA SER A 80 3.01 -26.08 6.06
C SER A 80 3.80 -24.81 5.76
N SER A 81 5.08 -24.95 5.37
CA SER A 81 5.95 -23.82 5.05
C SER A 81 5.35 -22.91 3.96
N SER A 82 4.58 -23.47 3.02
CA SER A 82 3.88 -22.69 2.00
C SER A 82 2.79 -21.78 2.60
N ASN A 83 2.02 -22.29 3.56
CA ASN A 83 0.95 -21.53 4.23
C ASN A 83 1.53 -20.37 5.04
N VAL A 84 2.68 -20.58 5.67
CA VAL A 84 3.41 -19.53 6.40
C VAL A 84 3.87 -18.44 5.43
N VAL A 85 4.50 -18.80 4.30
CA VAL A 85 4.97 -17.81 3.30
C VAL A 85 3.82 -16.99 2.72
N ILE A 86 2.70 -17.63 2.37
CA ILE A 86 1.51 -16.93 1.85
C ILE A 86 0.99 -15.92 2.88
N ASN A 87 0.82 -16.35 4.13
CA ASN A 87 0.34 -15.47 5.19
C ASN A 87 1.30 -14.31 5.44
N VAL A 88 2.61 -14.57 5.56
CA VAL A 88 3.61 -13.50 5.72
C VAL A 88 3.51 -12.50 4.57
N ALA A 89 3.40 -12.95 3.32
CA ALA A 89 3.25 -12.07 2.17
C ALA A 89 1.97 -11.21 2.26
N TRP A 90 0.83 -11.81 2.59
CA TRP A 90 -0.44 -11.10 2.66
C TRP A 90 -0.55 -10.13 3.84
N PHE A 91 -0.13 -10.55 5.05
CA PHE A 91 -0.05 -9.65 6.20
C PHE A 91 0.89 -8.48 5.92
N SER A 92 2.06 -8.74 5.34
CA SER A 92 3.01 -7.68 4.96
C SER A 92 2.41 -6.73 3.93
N SER A 93 1.68 -7.26 2.95
CA SER A 93 1.01 -6.46 1.94
C SER A 93 -0.05 -5.52 2.53
N LEU A 94 -0.81 -6.01 3.52
CA LEU A 94 -1.84 -5.23 4.21
C LEU A 94 -1.22 -4.14 5.07
N ILE A 95 -0.15 -4.47 5.82
CA ILE A 95 0.58 -3.48 6.62
C ILE A 95 1.14 -2.37 5.74
N LEU A 96 1.74 -2.70 4.59
CA LEU A 96 2.25 -1.71 3.65
C LEU A 96 1.14 -0.80 3.12
N ALA A 97 -0.02 -1.35 2.76
CA ALA A 97 -1.16 -0.53 2.34
C ALA A 97 -1.67 0.40 3.45
N LEU A 98 -1.75 -0.07 4.70
CA LEU A 98 -2.12 0.77 5.84
C LEU A 98 -1.07 1.86 6.11
N THR A 99 0.22 1.56 5.95
CA THR A 99 1.26 2.59 6.08
C THR A 99 1.14 3.66 5.00
N ALA A 100 0.77 3.31 3.77
CA ALA A 100 0.48 4.29 2.72
C ALA A 100 -0.73 5.18 3.08
N VAL A 101 -1.78 4.61 3.68
CA VAL A 101 -2.93 5.37 4.20
C VAL A 101 -2.50 6.36 5.26
N LEU A 102 -1.69 5.92 6.24
CA LEU A 102 -1.18 6.81 7.29
C LEU A 102 -0.37 7.97 6.70
N MET A 103 0.52 7.70 5.75
CA MET A 103 1.30 8.73 5.06
C MET A 103 0.40 9.73 4.33
N ALA A 104 -0.60 9.25 3.58
CA ALA A 104 -1.51 10.11 2.85
C ALA A 104 -2.39 10.97 3.77
N ILE A 105 -2.81 10.45 4.93
CA ILE A 105 -3.50 11.23 5.97
C ILE A 105 -2.59 12.32 6.53
N LEU A 106 -1.34 12.01 6.84
CA LEU A 106 -0.36 12.98 7.35
C LEU A 106 -0.11 14.12 6.35
N VAL A 107 0.09 13.79 5.07
CA VAL A 107 0.24 14.78 3.99
C VAL A 107 -0.98 15.68 3.92
N LYS A 108 -2.20 15.12 3.95
CA LYS A 108 -3.44 15.93 3.98
C LYS A 108 -3.50 16.85 5.19
N GLN A 109 -3.11 16.36 6.37
CA GLN A 109 -3.10 17.18 7.59
C GLN A 109 -2.14 18.36 7.46
N TRP A 110 -0.96 18.16 6.88
CA TRP A 110 -0.01 19.24 6.61
C TRP A 110 -0.54 20.23 5.58
N LEU A 111 -1.19 19.76 4.52
CA LEU A 111 -1.80 20.60 3.48
C LEU A 111 -2.92 21.49 4.04
N VAL A 112 -3.80 20.92 4.86
CA VAL A 112 -4.88 21.66 5.53
C VAL A 112 -4.29 22.69 6.49
N GLN A 113 -3.28 22.31 7.27
CA GLN A 113 -2.61 23.23 8.19
C GLN A 113 -1.99 24.42 7.43
N TYR A 114 -1.35 24.16 6.28
CA TYR A 114 -0.79 25.22 5.45
C TYR A 114 -1.88 26.16 4.91
N SER A 115 -2.97 25.60 4.34
CA SER A 115 -4.09 26.38 3.83
C SER A 115 -4.72 27.27 4.91
N TRP A 116 -4.89 26.74 6.12
CA TRP A 116 -5.49 27.48 7.23
C TRP A 116 -4.60 28.63 7.70
N THR A 117 -3.30 28.39 7.78
CA THR A 117 -2.31 29.38 8.23
C THR A 117 -2.19 30.54 7.23
N ASN A 118 -2.28 30.26 5.93
CA ASN A 118 -2.23 31.28 4.88
C ASN A 118 -3.57 32.01 4.65
N GLY A 119 -4.70 31.41 5.03
CA GLY A 119 -6.03 31.99 4.84
C GLY A 119 -6.51 32.95 5.93
N ARG A 120 -5.98 32.86 7.16
CA ARG A 120 -6.51 33.62 8.33
C ARG A 120 -5.83 34.96 8.61
N PHE A 121 -4.61 35.17 8.15
CA PHE A 121 -3.89 36.43 8.35
C PHE A 121 -3.54 36.99 6.98
N VAL A 122 -4.01 38.21 6.68
CA VAL A 122 -3.51 39.02 5.55
C VAL A 122 -2.64 40.12 6.14
N PRO A 123 -1.34 39.87 6.43
CA PRO A 123 -0.42 40.94 6.77
C PRO A 123 -0.34 41.95 5.61
N PRO A 124 0.23 43.16 5.84
CA PRO A 124 0.58 44.07 4.76
C PRO A 124 1.36 43.32 3.66
N PRO A 125 1.12 43.59 2.36
CA PRO A 125 1.57 42.75 1.25
C PRO A 125 3.10 42.52 1.15
N ARG A 126 3.90 43.27 1.90
CA ARG A 126 5.37 43.12 2.00
C ARG A 126 5.77 42.10 3.08
N LEU A 127 5.06 42.06 4.20
CA LEU A 127 5.26 41.11 5.31
C LEU A 127 4.59 39.75 5.01
N ALA A 128 3.46 39.78 4.29
CA ALA A 128 2.75 38.57 3.88
C ALA A 128 3.57 37.67 2.95
N VAL A 129 4.36 38.26 2.06
CA VAL A 129 5.23 37.52 1.14
C VAL A 129 6.37 36.82 1.90
N GLY A 130 6.98 37.48 2.89
CA GLY A 130 8.07 36.90 3.69
C GLY A 130 7.62 35.75 4.60
N LEU A 131 6.51 35.92 5.34
CA LEU A 131 5.93 34.87 6.18
C LEU A 131 5.45 33.67 5.36
N ARG A 132 4.85 33.94 4.18
CA ARG A 132 4.47 32.90 3.23
C ARG A 132 5.69 32.18 2.67
N GLN A 133 6.78 32.88 2.31
CA GLN A 133 8.01 32.25 1.83
C GLN A 133 8.57 31.27 2.87
N LEU A 134 8.52 31.61 4.17
CA LEU A 134 8.95 30.72 5.25
C LEU A 134 8.06 29.48 5.35
N HIS A 135 6.73 29.63 5.27
CA HIS A 135 5.82 28.48 5.30
C HIS A 135 5.87 27.63 4.02
N PHE A 136 6.07 28.27 2.86
CA PHE A 136 6.25 27.59 1.58
C PHE A 136 7.58 26.83 1.53
N THR A 137 8.65 27.37 2.12
CA THR A 137 9.92 26.65 2.30
C THR A 137 9.73 25.41 3.19
N SER A 138 8.84 25.49 4.19
CA SER A 138 8.48 24.33 5.01
C SER A 138 7.59 23.31 4.28
N LEU A 139 6.76 23.74 3.31
CA LEU A 139 5.99 22.84 2.45
C LEU A 139 6.86 22.14 1.40
N ASN A 140 7.77 22.89 0.77
CA ASN A 140 8.78 22.39 -0.15
C ASN A 140 9.94 21.70 0.59
N SER A 141 9.68 21.27 1.84
CA SER A 141 10.61 20.43 2.57
C SER A 141 10.71 19.11 1.82
N PRO A 142 11.93 18.61 1.55
CA PRO A 142 12.14 17.35 0.86
C PRO A 142 11.44 16.16 1.56
N PHE A 143 11.06 16.34 2.83
CA PHE A 143 10.29 15.36 3.60
C PHE A 143 8.83 15.22 3.13
N ILE A 144 8.14 16.32 2.80
CA ILE A 144 6.71 16.29 2.40
C ILE A 144 6.59 15.76 0.97
N GLU A 145 7.45 16.25 0.07
CA GLU A 145 7.57 15.74 -1.30
C GLU A 145 7.95 14.25 -1.32
N GLY A 146 8.91 13.85 -0.48
CA GLY A 146 9.25 12.45 -0.30
C GLY A 146 8.04 11.63 0.16
N SER A 147 7.31 12.09 1.18
CA SER A 147 6.14 11.36 1.71
C SER A 147 5.04 11.16 0.65
N MET A 148 4.81 12.16 -0.20
CA MET A 148 3.87 12.06 -1.34
C MET A 148 4.33 11.04 -2.38
N ALA A 149 5.64 10.97 -2.65
CA ALA A 149 6.21 10.00 -3.58
C ALA A 149 6.24 8.56 -3.02
N TYR A 150 6.48 8.40 -1.71
CA TYR A 150 6.57 7.08 -1.08
C TYR A 150 5.21 6.39 -0.87
N ALA A 151 4.14 7.15 -0.61
CA ALA A 151 2.80 6.60 -0.39
C ALA A 151 2.30 5.69 -1.54
N PRO A 152 2.31 6.13 -2.82
CA PRO A 152 1.91 5.26 -3.93
C PRO A 152 2.88 4.10 -4.16
N LEU A 153 4.19 4.29 -3.92
CA LEU A 153 5.17 3.21 -4.03
C LEU A 153 4.91 2.07 -3.04
N LEU A 154 4.55 2.39 -1.80
CA LEU A 154 4.18 1.40 -0.79
C LEU A 154 2.97 0.55 -1.24
N LEU A 155 1.97 1.16 -1.88
CA LEU A 155 0.82 0.45 -2.43
C LEU A 155 1.18 -0.46 -3.60
N ILE A 156 2.10 -0.03 -4.47
CA ILE A 156 2.58 -0.85 -5.58
C ILE A 156 3.32 -2.07 -5.04
N ILE A 157 4.22 -1.87 -4.07
CA ILE A 157 4.94 -2.98 -3.41
C ILE A 157 3.95 -3.93 -2.74
N ALA A 158 2.95 -3.39 -2.01
CA ALA A 158 1.89 -4.18 -1.40
C ALA A 158 1.17 -5.06 -2.45
N LEU A 159 0.75 -4.46 -3.57
CA LEU A 159 0.04 -5.16 -4.64
C LEU A 159 0.84 -6.34 -5.20
N PHE A 160 2.14 -6.14 -5.47
CA PHE A 160 2.99 -7.22 -5.96
C PHE A 160 3.23 -8.32 -4.92
N LEU A 161 3.33 -7.95 -3.64
CA LEU A 161 3.43 -8.91 -2.55
C LEU A 161 2.17 -9.77 -2.44
N PHE A 162 1.00 -9.16 -2.61
CA PHE A 162 -0.27 -9.88 -2.64
C PHE A 162 -0.38 -10.82 -3.85
N PHE A 163 0.00 -10.36 -5.05
CA PHE A 163 0.04 -11.21 -6.24
C PHE A 163 1.00 -12.40 -6.10
N ALA A 164 2.15 -12.20 -5.45
CA ALA A 164 3.07 -13.31 -5.16
C ALA A 164 2.42 -14.36 -4.26
N GLY A 165 1.78 -13.94 -3.15
CA GLY A 165 1.05 -14.86 -2.28
C GLY A 165 -0.11 -15.57 -2.98
N LEU A 166 -0.85 -14.84 -3.83
CA LEU A 166 -1.95 -15.40 -4.62
C LEU A 166 -1.46 -16.45 -5.62
N ALA A 167 -0.34 -16.20 -6.31
CA ALA A 167 0.26 -17.16 -7.23
C ALA A 167 0.66 -18.45 -6.50
N ILE A 168 1.36 -18.34 -5.37
CA ILE A 168 1.79 -19.49 -4.56
C ILE A 168 0.57 -20.32 -4.10
N LEU A 169 -0.50 -19.66 -3.65
CA LEU A 169 -1.73 -20.33 -3.24
C LEU A 169 -2.34 -21.13 -4.39
N LEU A 170 -2.55 -20.48 -5.54
CA LEU A 170 -3.22 -21.12 -6.68
C LEU A 170 -2.42 -22.32 -7.21
N TRP A 171 -1.09 -22.23 -7.21
CA TRP A 171 -0.23 -23.35 -7.63
C TRP A 171 -0.37 -24.58 -6.73
N ASN A 172 -0.65 -24.39 -5.43
CA ASN A 172 -0.94 -25.49 -4.51
C ASN A 172 -2.36 -26.05 -4.68
N LEU A 173 -3.31 -25.24 -5.15
CA LEU A 173 -4.71 -25.63 -5.24
C LEU A 173 -5.06 -26.29 -6.58
N ASN A 174 -4.73 -25.64 -7.71
CA ASN A 174 -5.03 -26.13 -9.04
C ASN A 174 -4.13 -25.49 -10.11
N SER A 175 -3.35 -26.30 -10.83
CA SER A 175 -2.38 -25.82 -11.82
C SER A 175 -3.01 -25.09 -13.02
N VAL A 176 -4.25 -25.42 -13.40
CA VAL A 176 -4.93 -24.76 -14.54
C VAL A 176 -5.31 -23.33 -14.16
N VAL A 177 -5.96 -23.16 -13.01
CA VAL A 177 -6.34 -21.83 -12.49
C VAL A 177 -5.07 -21.00 -12.22
N ALA A 178 -4.04 -21.63 -11.63
CA ALA A 178 -2.75 -20.99 -11.41
C ALA A 178 -2.10 -20.48 -12.69
N GLY A 179 -2.09 -21.27 -13.76
CA GLY A 179 -1.51 -20.87 -15.04
C GLY A 179 -2.18 -19.64 -15.63
N ILE A 180 -3.52 -19.58 -15.60
CA ILE A 180 -4.27 -18.44 -16.12
C ILE A 180 -4.02 -17.18 -15.28
N THR A 181 -4.10 -17.30 -13.96
CA THR A 181 -3.92 -16.15 -13.06
C THR A 181 -2.49 -15.63 -13.08
N THR A 182 -1.49 -16.51 -13.13
CA THR A 182 -0.09 -16.08 -13.24
C THR A 182 0.23 -15.44 -14.59
N ALA A 183 -0.38 -15.89 -15.68
CA ALA A 183 -0.25 -15.21 -16.98
C ALA A 183 -0.82 -13.78 -16.94
N LEU A 184 -1.98 -13.59 -16.30
CA LEU A 184 -2.58 -12.25 -16.12
C LEU A 184 -1.70 -11.35 -15.24
N ILE A 185 -1.20 -11.87 -14.11
CA ILE A 185 -0.27 -11.13 -13.24
C ILE A 185 1.02 -10.79 -14.00
N GLY A 186 1.56 -11.72 -14.78
CA GLY A 186 2.75 -11.49 -15.59
C GLY A 186 2.54 -10.39 -16.62
N PHE A 187 1.41 -10.41 -17.33
CA PHE A 187 1.06 -9.38 -18.30
C PHE A 187 0.94 -8.00 -17.65
N THR A 188 0.24 -7.88 -16.51
CA THR A 188 0.11 -6.60 -15.80
C THR A 188 1.46 -6.10 -15.27
N THR A 189 2.30 -7.00 -14.78
CA THR A 189 3.67 -6.68 -14.31
C THR A 189 4.53 -6.15 -15.45
N ILE A 190 4.51 -6.81 -16.61
CA ILE A 190 5.27 -6.40 -17.80
C ILE A 190 4.78 -5.05 -18.29
N TYR A 191 3.47 -4.84 -18.37
CA TYR A 191 2.90 -3.55 -18.75
C TYR A 191 3.34 -2.44 -17.81
N PHE A 192 3.25 -2.66 -16.49
CA PHE A 192 3.69 -1.70 -15.49
C PHE A 192 5.18 -1.36 -15.65
N LEU A 193 6.06 -2.37 -15.69
CA LEU A 193 7.50 -2.18 -15.89
C LEU A 193 7.82 -1.46 -17.19
N ALA A 194 7.14 -1.81 -18.30
CA ALA A 194 7.31 -1.13 -19.58
C ALA A 194 6.98 0.36 -19.45
N THR A 195 5.87 0.72 -18.80
CA THR A 195 5.50 2.14 -18.60
C THR A 195 6.43 2.89 -17.65
N THR A 196 6.95 2.23 -16.61
CA THR A 196 7.87 2.86 -15.65
C THR A 196 9.27 3.04 -16.22
N ILE A 197 9.76 2.10 -17.02
CA ILE A 197 11.12 2.10 -17.55
C ILE A 197 11.20 2.80 -18.93
N ALA A 198 10.12 2.80 -19.72
CA ALA A 198 10.07 3.53 -21.00
C ALA A 198 10.61 4.98 -20.96
N PRO A 199 10.28 5.83 -19.96
CA PRO A 199 10.85 7.18 -19.88
C PRO A 199 12.35 7.23 -19.55
N SER A 200 12.99 6.13 -19.20
CA SER A 200 14.44 6.07 -18.97
C SER A 200 15.26 5.89 -20.26
N PHE A 201 14.64 5.43 -21.36
CA PHE A 201 15.34 5.14 -22.61
C PHE A 201 15.21 6.24 -23.68
N ASP A 202 14.27 7.18 -23.51
CA ASP A 202 14.11 8.29 -24.44
C ASP A 202 14.25 9.63 -23.71
N PRO A 203 15.36 10.37 -23.91
CA PRO A 203 15.61 11.67 -23.28
C PRO A 203 14.53 12.72 -23.56
N ASN A 204 13.68 12.53 -24.57
CA ASN A 204 12.66 13.48 -25.02
C ASN A 204 11.20 13.00 -24.79
N SER A 205 10.99 11.88 -24.09
CA SER A 205 9.64 11.36 -23.81
C SER A 205 8.93 12.12 -22.67
N MET A 206 7.68 12.53 -22.92
CA MET A 206 6.77 13.20 -21.95
C MET A 206 6.49 12.39 -20.68
N CYS A 207 6.92 11.13 -20.59
CA CYS A 207 6.71 10.25 -19.43
C CYS A 207 7.76 10.38 -18.32
N ARG A 208 8.69 11.34 -18.39
CA ARG A 208 9.51 11.73 -17.24
C ARG A 208 8.56 12.39 -16.22
N SER A 209 7.97 11.57 -15.36
CA SER A 209 6.96 12.00 -14.39
C SER A 209 7.49 13.14 -13.52
N ILE A 210 6.57 13.94 -13.02
CA ILE A 210 6.70 15.18 -12.24
C ILE A 210 7.54 15.06 -10.95
N GLN A 211 8.19 13.94 -10.68
CA GLN A 211 9.09 13.72 -9.54
C GLN A 211 10.54 14.17 -9.81
N ALA A 212 10.80 14.84 -10.93
CA ALA A 212 12.13 15.37 -11.31
C ALA A 212 12.17 16.91 -11.39
N TRP A 213 11.30 17.59 -10.65
CA TRP A 213 11.42 19.01 -10.33
C TRP A 213 11.35 19.22 -8.82
#